data_AF-A0A9N9FE16-F1
#
_entry.id   AF-A0A9N9FE16-F1
#
_cell.length_a   1.000
_cell.length_b   1.000
_cell.length_c   1.000
_cell.angle_alpha   90.00
_cell.angle_beta   90.00
_cell.angle_gamma   90.00
#
_symmetry.space_group_name_H-M   'P 1'
#
loop_
_entity.id
_entity.type
_entity.pdbx_description
1 polymer ?
#
loop_
_entity_poly.entity_id
_entity_poly.type
_entity_poly.pdbx_seq_one_letter_code
_entity_poly.pdbx_strand_id
1 'polypeptide(L)'
;MIPKYFFIVFLVFFCVFQQTVAGPIAYAVCQTACNLKWASCYLSAGLVAGTVTGGLCAPFAALACNAAQGVCMAACAGLLVAPTP
;
A
#
# COMPACT_ATOMS: atom_id res chain seq x y z
N MET A 1 17.95 29.00 36.05
CA MET A 1 16.80 28.05 36.08
C MET A 1 16.31 27.62 34.67
N ILE A 2 17.15 27.73 33.64
CA ILE A 2 16.87 27.38 32.23
C ILE A 2 17.22 25.92 31.80
N PRO A 3 18.08 25.13 32.50
CA PRO A 3 18.62 23.89 31.91
C PRO A 3 17.58 22.77 31.79
N LYS A 4 16.55 22.75 32.66
CA LYS A 4 15.47 21.75 32.64
C LYS A 4 14.57 21.87 31.40
N TYR A 5 14.20 23.09 31.01
CA TYR A 5 13.37 23.30 29.82
C TYR A 5 14.15 23.05 28.54
N PHE A 6 15.43 23.43 28.51
CA PHE A 6 16.30 23.14 27.37
C PHE A 6 16.45 21.62 27.14
N PHE A 7 16.65 20.85 28.21
CA PHE A 7 16.76 19.39 28.14
C PHE A 7 15.45 18.73 27.70
N ILE A 8 14.30 19.22 28.19
CA ILE A 8 12.98 18.72 27.78
C ILE A 8 12.71 19.04 26.30
N VAL A 9 12.99 20.27 25.85
CA VAL A 9 12.82 20.65 24.44
C VAL A 9 13.74 19.83 23.53
N PHE A 10 14.98 19.57 23.96
CA PHE A 10 15.93 18.74 23.21
C PHE A 10 15.49 17.28 23.12
N LEU A 11 14.94 16.71 24.20
CA LEU A 11 14.36 15.37 24.20
C LEU A 11 13.12 15.27 23.31
N VAL A 12 12.21 16.25 23.38
CA VAL A 12 11.02 16.30 22.52
C VAL A 12 11.42 16.43 21.06
N PHE A 13 12.42 17.27 20.75
CA PHE A 13 12.97 17.40 19.40
C PHE A 13 13.52 16.06 18.89
N PHE A 14 14.38 15.38 19.64
CA PHE A 14 14.91 14.07 19.23
C PHE A 14 13.82 12.99 19.06
N CYS A 15 12.77 13.02 19.88
CA CYS A 15 11.66 12.08 19.78
C CYS A 15 10.81 12.31 18.51
N VAL A 16 10.69 13.56 18.06
CA VAL A 16 9.97 13.90 16.82
C VAL A 16 10.81 13.56 15.60
N PHE A 17 12.15 13.54 15.68
CA PHE A 17 13.05 13.28 14.54
C PHE A 17 13.15 11.81 14.08
N GLN A 18 12.54 10.84 14.78
CA GLN A 18 12.46 9.44 14.34
C GLN A 18 11.39 9.18 13.27
N GLN A 19 11.38 9.94 12.16
CA GLN A 19 10.66 9.48 10.97
C GLN A 19 11.53 8.48 10.22
N THR A 20 11.28 7.20 10.45
CA THR A 20 11.68 6.11 9.54
C THR A 20 10.88 6.25 8.25
N VAL A 21 11.49 6.85 7.22
CA VAL A 21 10.83 7.22 5.95
C VAL A 21 10.76 6.06 4.95
N ALA A 22 10.37 4.85 5.36
CA ALA A 22 10.23 3.74 4.42
C ALA A 22 8.91 2.94 4.45
N GLY A 23 7.99 3.20 5.40
CA GLY A 23 6.63 2.62 5.37
C GLY A 23 5.87 2.88 4.05
N PRO A 24 5.86 4.13 3.53
CA PRO A 24 5.25 4.43 2.23
C PRO A 24 5.88 3.69 1.05
N ILE A 25 7.19 3.41 1.10
CA ILE A 25 7.91 2.69 0.05
C ILE A 25 7.47 1.21 0.05
N ALA A 26 7.41 0.58 1.23
CA ALA A 26 6.96 -0.80 1.37
C ALA A 26 5.51 -0.97 0.87
N TYR A 27 4.63 -0.03 1.21
CA TYR A 27 3.28 0.02 0.65
C TYR A 27 3.28 0.12 -0.87
N ALA A 28 4.05 1.05 -1.45
CA ALA A 28 4.11 1.24 -2.91
C ALA A 28 4.61 -0.01 -3.65
N VAL A 29 5.61 -0.71 -3.11
CA VAL A 29 6.11 -1.98 -3.68
C VAL A 29 5.04 -3.06 -3.63
N CYS A 30 4.33 -3.19 -2.49
CA CYS A 30 3.24 -4.15 -2.33
C CYS A 30 2.10 -3.89 -3.34
N GLN A 31 1.65 -2.64 -3.47
CA GLN A 31 0.64 -2.25 -4.45
C GLN A 31 1.08 -2.56 -5.89
N THR A 32 2.35 -2.27 -6.22
CA THR A 32 2.90 -2.57 -7.55
C THR A 32 2.84 -4.07 -7.86
N ALA A 33 3.21 -4.93 -6.90
CA ALA A 33 3.12 -6.37 -7.07
C ALA A 33 1.68 -6.88 -7.21
N CYS A 34 0.72 -6.30 -6.49
CA CYS A 34 -0.70 -6.63 -6.63
C CYS A 34 -1.23 -6.22 -8.02
N ASN A 35 -0.85 -5.04 -8.53
CA ASN A 35 -1.23 -4.58 -9.87
C ASN A 35 -0.63 -5.46 -10.97
N LEU A 36 0.63 -5.88 -10.82
CA LEU A 36 1.26 -6.80 -11.78
C LEU A 36 0.51 -8.14 -11.84
N LYS A 37 0.18 -8.72 -10.67
CA LYS A 37 -0.62 -9.96 -10.59
C LYS A 37 -2.01 -9.78 -11.21
N TRP A 38 -2.67 -8.65 -10.98
CA TRP A 38 -3.96 -8.35 -11.59
C TRP A 38 -3.88 -8.30 -13.12
N ALA A 39 -2.87 -7.62 -13.67
CA ALA A 39 -2.64 -7.59 -15.11
C ALA A 39 -2.38 -9.00 -15.67
N SER A 40 -1.55 -9.82 -15.00
CA SER A 40 -1.31 -11.21 -15.40
C SER A 40 -2.57 -12.08 -15.34
N CYS A 41 -3.43 -11.89 -14.34
CA CYS A 41 -4.72 -12.58 -14.21
C CYS A 41 -5.63 -12.27 -15.41
N TYR A 42 -5.75 -10.98 -15.76
CA TYR A 42 -6.49 -10.54 -16.94
C TYR A 42 -5.93 -11.14 -18.24
N LEU A 43 -4.62 -11.07 -18.42
CA LEU A 43 -3.94 -11.63 -19.60
C LEU A 43 -4.17 -13.14 -19.72
N SER A 44 -4.12 -13.88 -18.61
CA SER A 44 -4.39 -15.33 -18.60
C SER A 44 -5.84 -15.67 -18.96
N ALA A 45 -6.77 -14.75 -18.73
CA ALA A 45 -8.17 -14.85 -19.12
C ALA A 45 -8.46 -14.33 -20.53
N GLY A 46 -7.43 -13.91 -21.28
CA GLY A 46 -7.58 -13.30 -22.61
C GLY A 46 -8.19 -11.90 -22.58
N LEU A 47 -8.15 -11.22 -21.44
CA LEU A 47 -8.71 -9.89 -21.22
C LEU A 47 -7.60 -8.84 -21.19
N VAL A 48 -7.94 -7.62 -21.61
CA VAL A 48 -7.06 -6.46 -21.46
C VAL A 48 -7.38 -5.76 -20.16
N ALA A 49 -6.37 -5.56 -19.32
CA ALA A 49 -6.50 -4.83 -18.06
C ALA A 49 -7.12 -3.43 -18.29
N GLY A 50 -8.14 -3.09 -17.50
CA GLY A 50 -8.79 -1.77 -17.53
C GLY A 50 -9.88 -1.57 -18.59
N THR A 51 -10.17 -2.57 -19.44
CA THR A 51 -11.23 -2.45 -20.45
C THR A 51 -12.59 -2.98 -19.99
N VAL A 52 -12.61 -3.77 -18.92
CA VAL A 52 -13.84 -4.35 -18.37
C VAL A 52 -14.39 -3.43 -17.29
N THR A 53 -15.62 -2.95 -17.48
CA THR A 53 -16.40 -2.25 -16.46
C THR A 53 -17.13 -3.29 -15.59
N GLY A 54 -17.12 -3.13 -14.26
CA GLY A 54 -17.67 -4.12 -13.30
C GLY A 54 -19.20 -4.23 -13.25
N GLY A 55 -19.88 -4.05 -14.38
CA GLY A 55 -21.34 -4.06 -14.48
C GLY A 55 -21.97 -5.45 -14.65
N LEU A 56 -23.29 -5.46 -14.83
CA LEU A 56 -24.04 -6.66 -15.22
C LEU A 56 -23.47 -7.22 -16.54
N CYS A 57 -23.31 -8.55 -16.60
CA CYS A 57 -22.69 -9.29 -17.72
C CYS A 57 -21.17 -9.12 -17.90
N ALA A 58 -20.46 -8.50 -16.96
CA ALA A 58 -19.01 -8.49 -17.01
C ALA A 58 -18.42 -9.91 -16.88
N PRO A 59 -17.31 -10.23 -17.58
CA PRO A 59 -16.71 -11.56 -17.54
C PRO A 59 -16.40 -12.01 -16.11
N PHE A 60 -16.81 -13.23 -15.76
CA PHE A 60 -16.58 -13.77 -14.42
C PHE A 60 -15.10 -13.73 -14.02
N ALA A 61 -14.20 -14.03 -14.96
CA ALA A 61 -12.76 -13.95 -14.75
C ALA A 61 -12.30 -12.53 -14.37
N ALA A 62 -12.87 -11.50 -15.00
CA ALA A 62 -12.56 -10.11 -14.66
C ALA A 62 -13.00 -9.77 -13.23
N LEU A 63 -14.23 -10.14 -12.84
CA LEU A 63 -14.72 -9.92 -11.47
C LEU A 63 -13.82 -10.60 -10.44
N ALA A 64 -13.44 -11.86 -10.70
CA ALA A 64 -12.56 -12.62 -9.83
C ALA A 64 -11.17 -11.97 -9.70
N CYS A 65 -10.56 -11.56 -10.82
CA CYS A 65 -9.26 -10.88 -10.80
C CYS A 65 -9.31 -9.54 -10.03
N ASN A 66 -10.38 -8.74 -10.19
CA ASN A 66 -10.54 -7.48 -9.44
C ASN A 66 -10.76 -7.72 -7.95
N ALA A 67 -11.58 -8.72 -7.58
CA ALA A 67 -11.79 -9.08 -6.18
C ALA A 67 -10.46 -9.52 -5.52
N ALA A 68 -9.68 -10.35 -6.21
CA ALA A 68 -8.36 -10.77 -5.75
C ALA A 68 -7.37 -9.60 -5.61
N GLN A 69 -7.38 -8.65 -6.56
CA GLN A 69 -6.61 -7.41 -6.46
C GLN A 69 -7.00 -6.64 -5.20
N GLY A 70 -8.30 -6.42 -4.96
CA GLY A 70 -8.79 -5.69 -3.79
C GLY A 70 -8.32 -6.31 -2.47
N VAL A 71 -8.39 -7.64 -2.35
CA VAL A 71 -7.89 -8.36 -1.17
C VAL A 71 -6.37 -8.18 -1.01
N CYS A 72 -5.61 -8.27 -2.10
CA CYS A 72 -4.16 -8.04 -2.09
C CYS A 72 -3.82 -6.62 -1.62
N MET A 73 -4.49 -5.61 -2.18
CA MET A 73 -4.29 -4.21 -1.80
C MET A 73 -4.68 -3.94 -0.33
N ALA A 74 -5.76 -4.55 0.16
CA ALA A 74 -6.19 -4.42 1.55
C ALA A 74 -5.13 -4.98 2.51
N ALA A 75 -4.49 -6.10 2.16
CA ALA A 75 -3.38 -6.65 2.94
C ALA A 75 -2.15 -5.73 2.96
N CYS A 76 -1.93 -4.92 1.91
CA CYS A 76 -0.85 -3.94 1.87
C CYS A 76 -1.08 -2.75 2.82
N ALA A 77 -2.33 -2.47 3.26
CA ALA A 77 -2.66 -1.26 4.01
C ALA A 77 -1.82 -1.08 5.30
N GLY A 78 -1.51 -2.20 5.99
CA GLY A 78 -0.68 -2.17 7.20
C GLY A 78 0.76 -1.69 6.96
N LEU A 79 1.30 -1.87 5.75
CA LEU A 79 2.67 -1.44 5.42
C LEU A 79 2.79 0.08 5.38
N LEU A 80 1.69 0.81 5.16
CA LEU A 80 1.71 2.27 5.10
C LEU A 80 2.11 2.89 6.44
N VAL A 81 1.71 2.25 7.54
CA VAL A 81 1.95 2.71 8.92
C VAL A 81 2.96 1.83 9.67
N ALA A 82 3.50 0.80 9.02
CA ALA A 82 4.47 -0.09 9.61
C ALA A 82 5.80 0.66 9.82
N PRO A 83 6.42 0.56 11.03
CA PRO A 83 7.79 0.98 11.22
C PRO A 83 8.70 0.16 10.31
N THR A 84 9.52 0.84 9.53
CA THR A 84 10.54 0.19 8.69
C THR A 84 11.91 0.35 9.33
N PRO A 85 12.78 -0.68 9.27
CA PRO A 85 14.10 -0.67 9.90
C PRO A 85 15.00 0.44 9.35
#